data_AF-G0ZJ53-F1
#
_entry.id   AF-G0ZJ53-F1
#
_cell.length_a   1.000
_cell.length_b   1.000
_cell.length_c   1.000
_cell.angle_alpha   90.00
_cell.angle_beta   90.00
_cell.angle_gamma   90.00
#
_symmetry.space_group_name_H-M   'P 1'
#
loop_
_entity.id
_entity.type
_entity.pdbx_description
1 polymer ?
#
loop_
_entity_poly.entity_id
_entity_poly.type
_entity_poly.pdbx_seq_one_letter_code
_entity_poly.pdbx_strand_id
1 'polypeptide(L)'
;MSTPLNTLVEMGFSEDTVKKALAITGGGGIEQAMEWLLAHADDPGINDPPAEDEATQTAGPNLDDKMEIDEIVEGSVSSDGTAPSQSKALADGIAPSDSKALGDGTESSEEHEGKDGAKSIKCDDCGKLFKTSEEVEFHAVKSGHSNFSESTEEKKPLTEEEKLQKKRELEEKIRQRRKERELEEENEARERERKRIQMGQEIAERKRIMQEQEMKRIAEERKREKMEDKIARQKVKDQIE
;
A
#
# COMPACT_ATOMS: atom_id res chain seq x y z
N MET A 1 -5.15 -13.08 -36.35
CA MET A 1 -5.83 -12.19 -35.40
C MET A 1 -4.78 -11.75 -34.40
N SER A 2 -4.32 -10.50 -34.44
CA SER A 2 -3.37 -10.00 -33.43
C SER A 2 -4.04 -10.04 -32.05
N THR A 3 -3.34 -10.56 -31.06
CA THR A 3 -3.84 -10.63 -29.68
C THR A 3 -3.69 -9.27 -29.01
N PRO A 4 -4.56 -8.93 -28.04
CA PRO A 4 -4.42 -7.69 -27.27
C PRO A 4 -3.04 -7.50 -26.64
N LEU A 5 -2.42 -8.60 -26.25
CA LEU A 5 -1.06 -8.64 -25.72
C LEU A 5 -0.04 -8.12 -26.73
N ASN A 6 -0.04 -8.65 -27.96
CA ASN A 6 0.93 -8.23 -28.98
C ASN A 6 0.76 -6.77 -29.37
N THR A 7 -0.47 -6.26 -29.49
CA THR A 7 -0.70 -4.85 -29.85
C THR A 7 -0.20 -3.89 -28.77
N LEU A 8 -0.38 -4.22 -27.49
CA LEU A 8 0.09 -3.37 -26.39
C LEU A 8 1.62 -3.45 -26.21
N VAL A 9 2.21 -4.62 -26.46
CA VAL A 9 3.67 -4.78 -26.50
C VAL A 9 4.28 -4.00 -27.67
N GLU A 10 3.65 -4.01 -28.84
CA GLU A 10 4.05 -3.20 -30.01
C GLU A 10 3.94 -1.68 -29.74
N MET A 11 3.02 -1.26 -28.85
CA MET A 11 2.90 0.12 -28.39
C MET A 11 3.98 0.55 -27.38
N GLY A 12 4.84 -0.38 -26.94
CA GLY A 12 5.97 -0.10 -26.04
C GLY A 12 5.70 -0.35 -24.56
N PHE A 13 4.59 -1.02 -24.20
CA PHE A 13 4.37 -1.49 -22.83
C PHE A 13 5.08 -2.82 -22.59
N SER A 14 5.63 -3.03 -21.40
CA SER A 14 6.30 -4.28 -21.04
C SER A 14 5.32 -5.46 -21.03
N GLU A 15 5.76 -6.61 -21.54
CA GLU A 15 4.91 -7.80 -21.70
C GLU A 15 4.30 -8.26 -20.37
N ASP A 16 5.06 -8.14 -19.27
CA ASP A 16 4.61 -8.53 -17.94
C ASP A 16 3.52 -7.62 -17.38
N THR A 17 3.60 -6.32 -17.65
CA THR A 17 2.59 -5.36 -17.22
C THR A 17 1.32 -5.50 -18.05
N VAL A 18 1.45 -5.79 -19.35
CA VAL A 18 0.32 -6.10 -20.23
C VAL A 18 -0.37 -7.41 -19.81
N LYS A 19 0.40 -8.45 -19.45
CA LYS A 19 -0.16 -9.72 -18.93
C LYS A 19 -0.91 -9.51 -17.62
N LYS A 20 -0.36 -8.70 -16.70
CA LYS A 20 -1.02 -8.33 -15.44
C LYS A 20 -2.32 -7.56 -15.71
N ALA A 21 -2.28 -6.57 -16.60
CA ALA A 21 -3.44 -5.78 -16.99
C ALA A 21 -4.55 -6.67 -17.56
N LEU A 22 -4.21 -7.61 -18.44
CA LEU A 22 -5.17 -8.55 -19.04
C LEU A 22 -5.74 -9.56 -18.03
N ALA A 23 -4.93 -10.00 -17.06
CA ALA A 23 -5.38 -10.88 -15.99
C ALA A 23 -6.37 -10.17 -15.04
N ILE A 24 -6.13 -8.89 -14.72
CA ILE A 24 -7.00 -8.10 -13.82
C ILE A 24 -8.29 -7.69 -14.53
N THR A 25 -8.20 -7.32 -15.79
CA THR A 25 -9.36 -6.92 -16.61
C THR A 25 -10.19 -8.11 -17.11
N GLY A 26 -9.79 -9.35 -16.78
CA GLY A 26 -10.54 -10.57 -17.10
C GLY A 26 -10.66 -10.84 -18.59
N GLY A 27 -9.72 -10.37 -19.41
CA GLY A 27 -9.77 -10.51 -20.88
C GLY A 27 -10.71 -9.53 -21.58
N GLY A 28 -11.02 -8.38 -20.95
CA GLY A 28 -11.94 -7.37 -21.48
C GLY A 28 -11.59 -6.77 -22.85
N GLY A 29 -10.37 -6.95 -23.34
CA GLY A 29 -9.90 -6.42 -24.62
C GLY A 29 -8.73 -5.46 -24.44
N ILE A 30 -8.30 -4.83 -25.54
CA ILE A 30 -7.15 -3.90 -25.56
C ILE A 30 -7.46 -2.63 -24.74
N GLU A 31 -8.68 -2.09 -24.86
CA GLU A 31 -9.07 -0.82 -24.24
C GLU A 31 -9.05 -0.90 -22.71
N GLN A 32 -9.61 -1.97 -22.12
CA GLN A 32 -9.62 -2.16 -20.66
C GLN A 32 -8.20 -2.37 -20.12
N ALA A 33 -7.38 -3.14 -20.83
CA ALA A 33 -5.98 -3.34 -20.46
C ALA A 33 -5.21 -2.01 -20.53
N MET A 34 -5.46 -1.17 -21.54
CA MET A 34 -4.84 0.15 -21.68
C MET A 34 -5.27 1.11 -20.57
N GLU A 35 -6.55 1.14 -20.20
CA GLU A 35 -7.03 1.98 -19.10
C GLU A 35 -6.41 1.60 -17.76
N TRP A 36 -6.25 0.30 -17.50
CA TRP A 36 -5.54 -0.18 -16.32
C TRP A 36 -4.05 0.19 -16.35
N LEU A 37 -3.38 0.05 -17.50
CA LEU A 37 -1.98 0.43 -17.69
C LEU A 37 -1.76 1.93 -17.45
N LEU A 38 -2.65 2.79 -17.94
CA LEU A 38 -2.57 4.24 -17.74
C LEU A 38 -2.81 4.64 -16.28
N ALA A 39 -3.74 3.97 -15.60
CA ALA A 39 -4.00 4.24 -14.18
C ALA A 39 -2.85 3.80 -13.25
N HIS A 40 -1.97 2.91 -13.71
CA HIS A 40 -0.83 2.36 -12.95
C HIS A 40 0.52 2.69 -13.61
N ALA A 41 0.55 3.65 -14.54
CA ALA A 41 1.76 4.02 -15.28
C ALA A 41 2.83 4.71 -14.40
N ASP A 42 2.40 5.32 -13.30
CA ASP A 42 3.23 6.12 -12.38
C ASP A 42 3.62 5.36 -11.10
N ASP A 43 3.33 4.06 -10.99
CA ASP A 43 3.72 3.26 -9.82
C ASP A 43 5.20 2.82 -9.93
N PRO A 44 6.11 3.35 -9.08
CA PRO A 44 7.53 3.03 -9.13
C PRO A 44 7.76 1.55 -8.80
N GLY A 45 8.02 0.75 -9.84
CA GLY A 45 8.26 -0.68 -9.75
C GLY A 45 7.45 -1.55 -10.72
N ILE A 46 6.48 -0.97 -11.43
CA ILE A 46 5.68 -1.67 -12.45
C ILE A 46 6.26 -1.53 -13.87
N ASN A 47 7.03 -0.46 -14.13
CA ASN A 47 7.59 -0.13 -15.45
C ASN A 47 9.12 -0.29 -15.54
N ASP A 48 9.76 -0.81 -14.48
CA ASP A 48 11.19 -1.09 -14.48
C ASP A 48 11.48 -2.40 -15.24
N PRO A 49 12.38 -2.40 -16.25
CA PRO A 49 12.85 -3.64 -16.85
C PRO A 49 13.58 -4.46 -15.78
N PRO A 50 13.41 -5.80 -15.74
CA PRO A 50 14.18 -6.61 -14.81
C PRO A 50 15.66 -6.46 -15.14
N ALA A 51 16.42 -5.92 -14.19
CA ALA A 51 17.87 -5.92 -14.26
C ALA A 51 18.34 -7.39 -14.31
N GLU A 52 18.92 -7.77 -15.45
CA GLU A 52 19.64 -9.03 -15.60
C GLU A 52 20.94 -8.93 -14.80
N ASP A 53 21.05 -9.71 -13.73
CA ASP A 53 22.34 -10.21 -13.22
C ASP A 53 22.13 -11.56 -12.48
N GLU A 54 22.59 -12.61 -13.16
CA GLU A 54 23.25 -13.82 -12.66
C GLU A 54 22.49 -14.79 -11.71
N ALA A 55 22.04 -15.89 -12.34
CA ALA A 55 22.36 -17.28 -11.99
C ALA A 55 22.15 -17.80 -10.55
N THR A 56 21.17 -18.71 -10.40
CA THR A 56 21.46 -20.08 -9.92
C THR A 56 20.42 -21.05 -10.46
N GLN A 57 20.85 -21.87 -11.44
CA GLN A 57 20.23 -23.16 -11.73
C GLN A 57 20.75 -24.19 -10.72
N THR A 58 19.86 -24.96 -10.11
CA THR A 58 20.01 -26.43 -9.96
C THR A 58 18.60 -27.02 -9.85
N ALA A 59 18.14 -27.68 -10.92
CA ALA A 59 18.06 -29.14 -11.02
C ALA A 59 16.88 -29.74 -10.23
N GLY A 60 15.82 -30.14 -10.95
CA GLY A 60 14.81 -31.05 -10.42
C GLY A 60 15.39 -32.46 -10.18
N PRO A 61 14.63 -33.32 -9.49
CA PRO A 61 14.13 -34.48 -10.20
C PRO A 61 12.64 -34.73 -9.95
N ASN A 62 11.96 -35.19 -11.00
CA ASN A 62 10.71 -35.95 -10.87
C ASN A 62 11.03 -37.33 -10.29
N LEU A 63 10.14 -37.86 -9.45
CA LEU A 63 9.52 -39.18 -9.64
C LEU A 63 8.48 -39.43 -8.55
N ASP A 64 7.35 -39.92 -9.01
CA ASP A 64 6.23 -40.53 -8.31
C ASP A 64 6.67 -41.47 -7.18
N ASP A 65 6.02 -41.40 -6.00
CA ASP A 65 5.45 -42.58 -5.34
C ASP A 65 4.47 -42.21 -4.22
N LYS A 66 3.57 -43.14 -3.91
CA LYS A 66 2.37 -43.06 -3.06
C LYS A 66 2.66 -43.50 -1.62
N MET A 67 1.73 -43.12 -0.71
CA MET A 67 1.47 -43.73 0.62
C MET A 67 2.64 -43.58 1.62
N GLU A 68 2.48 -43.38 2.92
CA GLU A 68 1.37 -43.53 3.84
C GLU A 68 1.68 -42.68 5.10
N ILE A 69 0.64 -42.49 5.88
CA ILE A 69 0.54 -41.86 7.20
C ILE A 69 0.94 -42.89 8.27
N ASP A 70 1.69 -42.47 9.30
CA ASP A 70 1.57 -42.90 10.72
C ASP A 70 2.66 -42.15 11.55
N GLU A 71 2.29 -41.29 12.49
CA GLU A 71 1.97 -41.55 13.91
C GLU A 71 3.20 -41.44 14.85
N ILE A 72 3.22 -40.33 15.59
CA ILE A 72 3.60 -40.10 17.01
C ILE A 72 4.56 -41.11 17.67
N VAL A 73 5.71 -40.63 18.18
CA VAL A 73 6.12 -40.82 19.59
C VAL A 73 7.31 -39.93 19.99
N GLU A 74 7.18 -39.34 21.19
CA GLU A 74 8.13 -38.48 21.90
C GLU A 74 9.37 -39.23 22.43
N GLY A 75 10.46 -38.50 22.71
CA GLY A 75 11.37 -38.87 23.80
C GLY A 75 12.87 -38.57 23.67
N SER A 76 13.27 -37.36 24.07
CA SER A 76 14.36 -37.05 25.01
C SER A 76 15.75 -37.71 24.91
N VAL A 77 16.79 -36.88 24.73
CA VAL A 77 18.08 -36.85 25.51
C VAL A 77 18.88 -35.59 25.06
N SER A 78 18.90 -34.49 25.82
CA SER A 78 19.79 -34.09 26.94
C SER A 78 21.29 -33.94 26.64
N SER A 79 21.80 -32.68 26.75
CA SER A 79 23.06 -32.20 27.37
C SER A 79 23.52 -30.91 26.67
N ASP A 80 23.27 -29.70 27.18
CA ASP A 80 23.97 -28.93 28.24
C ASP A 80 25.46 -28.61 27.96
N GLY A 81 25.82 -27.32 28.02
CA GLY A 81 27.18 -26.83 27.78
C GLY A 81 27.35 -25.31 27.60
N THR A 82 27.00 -24.53 28.64
CA THR A 82 27.75 -23.39 29.25
C THR A 82 28.51 -22.34 28.38
N ALA A 83 28.22 -21.06 28.70
CA ALA A 83 28.72 -19.79 28.15
C ALA A 83 30.24 -19.51 28.31
N PRO A 84 30.78 -18.41 27.71
CA PRO A 84 30.78 -17.13 28.44
C PRO A 84 30.59 -15.84 27.61
N SER A 85 29.87 -14.91 28.24
CA SER A 85 29.99 -13.44 28.29
C SER A 85 31.18 -12.77 27.57
N GLN A 86 30.91 -11.72 26.76
CA GLN A 86 31.60 -10.42 26.85
C GLN A 86 30.67 -9.26 26.50
N SER A 87 30.46 -8.42 27.51
CA SER A 87 29.92 -7.07 27.49
C SER A 87 30.90 -6.06 26.87
N LYS A 88 30.39 -5.06 26.13
CA LYS A 88 30.90 -3.68 26.28
C LYS A 88 29.89 -2.63 25.82
N ALA A 89 29.44 -1.83 26.77
CA ALA A 89 28.76 -0.55 26.60
C ALA A 89 29.76 0.60 26.89
N LEU A 90 29.68 1.69 26.14
CA LEU A 90 30.09 3.08 26.49
C LEU A 90 29.40 3.98 25.43
N ALA A 91 28.46 4.89 25.72
CA ALA A 91 28.41 6.06 26.61
C ALA A 91 29.24 7.29 26.13
N ASP A 92 28.49 8.37 25.88
CA ASP A 92 28.74 9.83 25.85
C ASP A 92 30.16 10.45 25.98
N GLY A 93 30.35 11.59 25.29
CA GLY A 93 31.23 12.67 25.78
C GLY A 93 31.89 13.62 24.76
N ILE A 94 31.19 14.72 24.43
CA ILE A 94 31.63 16.15 24.50
C ILE A 94 33.09 16.53 24.08
N ALA A 95 33.20 17.22 22.93
CA ALA A 95 33.92 18.49 22.59
C ALA A 95 35.39 18.74 23.08
N PRO A 96 35.99 19.94 22.87
CA PRO A 96 36.44 20.61 21.64
C PRO A 96 37.95 21.00 21.69
N SER A 97 38.56 21.40 20.56
CA SER A 97 39.69 22.37 20.44
C SER A 97 40.37 22.26 19.06
N ASP A 98 41.08 23.24 18.51
CA ASP A 98 40.96 24.69 18.40
C ASP A 98 42.12 25.13 17.48
N SER A 99 41.88 26.16 16.65
CA SER A 99 42.83 27.23 16.31
C SER A 99 44.16 26.97 15.55
N LYS A 100 44.20 27.45 14.28
CA LYS A 100 45.10 28.54 13.78
C LYS A 100 44.71 28.90 12.33
N ALA A 101 44.05 30.04 12.06
CA ALA A 101 44.61 31.37 11.74
C ALA A 101 45.54 31.36 10.50
N LEU A 102 45.42 32.21 9.46
CA LEU A 102 45.12 33.65 9.42
C LEU A 102 45.03 34.16 7.94
N GLY A 103 44.24 35.22 7.69
CA GLY A 103 44.34 36.27 6.63
C GLY A 103 43.98 35.87 5.19
N ASP A 104 43.42 36.69 4.30
CA ASP A 104 43.15 38.15 4.18
C ASP A 104 42.29 38.28 2.88
N GLY A 105 41.10 38.90 2.87
CA GLY A 105 40.92 40.31 2.50
C GLY A 105 40.84 40.51 0.97
N THR A 106 39.64 40.76 0.42
CA THR A 106 39.38 41.71 -0.70
C THR A 106 37.86 41.78 -0.95
N GLU A 107 37.28 42.86 -0.43
CA GLU A 107 36.27 43.75 -1.04
C GLU A 107 35.28 43.17 -2.06
N SER A 108 34.00 43.16 -1.69
CA SER A 108 33.05 44.07 -2.35
C SER A 108 31.89 44.37 -1.40
N SER A 109 32.01 45.50 -0.74
CA SER A 109 30.87 46.21 -0.16
C SER A 109 30.37 47.11 -1.28
N GLU A 110 29.30 46.72 -1.95
CA GLU A 110 28.50 47.68 -2.70
C GLU A 110 27.23 47.94 -1.91
N GLU A 111 27.22 49.12 -1.31
CA GLU A 111 26.04 49.83 -0.89
C GLU A 111 25.05 49.86 -2.06
N HIS A 112 23.81 49.43 -1.82
CA HIS A 112 22.68 49.87 -2.63
C HIS A 112 21.78 50.72 -1.74
N GLU A 113 22.22 51.94 -1.45
CA GLU A 113 21.30 53.01 -1.10
C GLU A 113 20.49 53.40 -2.35
N GLY A 114 19.17 53.53 -2.16
CA GLY A 114 18.35 54.45 -2.94
C GLY A 114 17.75 53.94 -4.25
N LYS A 115 16.72 53.09 -4.15
CA LYS A 115 15.46 53.31 -4.90
C LYS A 115 14.31 52.94 -3.97
N ASP A 116 13.34 53.84 -3.79
CA ASP A 116 12.04 53.55 -3.17
C ASP A 116 11.35 52.41 -3.95
N GLY A 117 11.68 51.16 -3.64
CA GLY A 117 11.11 49.96 -4.22
C GLY A 117 9.81 49.61 -3.51
N ALA A 118 8.78 49.23 -4.27
CA ALA A 118 7.43 49.11 -3.74
C ALA A 118 7.30 48.13 -2.58
N LYS A 119 6.49 48.53 -1.60
CA LYS A 119 6.27 47.83 -0.33
C LYS A 119 5.31 46.64 -0.46
N SER A 120 4.62 46.49 -1.60
CA SER A 120 3.69 45.41 -1.91
C SER A 120 3.51 45.27 -3.43
N ILE A 121 3.01 44.12 -3.89
CA ILE A 121 2.68 43.87 -5.30
C ILE A 121 1.17 43.68 -5.41
N LYS A 122 0.50 44.43 -6.28
CA LYS A 122 -0.94 44.26 -6.56
C LYS A 122 -1.14 43.52 -7.88
N CYS A 123 -2.15 42.67 -7.94
CA CYS A 123 -2.65 42.14 -9.21
C CYS A 123 -3.64 43.15 -9.79
N ASP A 124 -3.41 43.63 -11.01
CA ASP A 124 -4.29 44.60 -11.67
C ASP A 124 -5.58 43.97 -12.21
N ASP A 125 -5.58 42.64 -12.41
CA ASP A 125 -6.76 41.91 -12.90
C ASP A 125 -7.81 41.69 -11.80
N CYS A 126 -7.40 41.64 -10.52
CA CYS A 126 -8.31 41.38 -9.40
C CYS A 126 -8.13 42.29 -8.17
N GLY A 127 -7.20 43.24 -8.21
CA GLY A 127 -6.95 44.23 -7.16
C GLY A 127 -6.37 43.67 -5.86
N LYS A 128 -5.93 42.41 -5.81
CA LYS A 128 -5.37 41.80 -4.59
C LYS A 128 -3.94 42.26 -4.34
N LEU A 129 -3.65 42.65 -3.11
CA LEU A 129 -2.32 43.03 -2.63
C LEU A 129 -1.59 41.84 -1.98
N PHE A 130 -0.37 41.63 -2.42
CA PHE A 130 0.54 40.58 -2.00
C PHE A 130 1.78 41.19 -1.35
N LYS A 131 2.31 40.49 -0.35
CA LYS A 131 3.42 41.00 0.46
C LYS A 131 4.77 40.46 -0.01
N THR A 132 4.79 39.32 -0.69
CA THR A 132 6.00 38.67 -1.21
C THR A 132 5.79 38.23 -2.65
N SER A 133 6.89 38.10 -3.40
CA SER A 133 6.88 37.55 -4.78
C SER A 133 6.31 36.13 -4.83
N GLU A 134 6.52 35.32 -3.79
CA GLU A 134 5.99 33.95 -3.71
C GLU A 134 4.44 33.90 -3.64
N GLU A 135 3.80 34.86 -2.94
CA GLU A 135 2.34 34.95 -2.93
C GLU A 135 1.77 35.33 -4.31
N VAL A 136 2.52 36.14 -5.08
CA VAL A 136 2.19 36.55 -6.45
C VAL A 136 2.25 35.36 -7.40
N GLU A 137 3.30 34.55 -7.31
CA GLU A 137 3.44 33.31 -8.07
C GLU A 137 2.31 32.33 -7.76
N PHE A 138 1.99 32.13 -6.47
CA PHE A 138 0.88 31.27 -6.08
C PHE A 138 -0.47 31.80 -6.59
N HIS A 139 -0.66 33.13 -6.58
CA HIS A 139 -1.85 33.75 -7.16
C HIS A 139 -1.90 33.58 -8.68
N ALA A 140 -0.77 33.69 -9.38
CA ALA A 140 -0.68 33.49 -10.81
C ALA A 140 -1.05 32.06 -11.20
N VAL A 141 -0.53 31.05 -10.49
CA VAL A 141 -0.84 29.63 -10.73
C VAL A 141 -2.30 29.31 -10.41
N LYS A 142 -2.82 29.85 -9.30
CA LYS A 142 -4.18 29.52 -8.84
C LYS A 142 -5.27 30.26 -9.61
N SER A 143 -4.97 31.48 -10.08
CA SER A 143 -5.97 32.40 -10.65
C SER A 143 -5.77 32.66 -12.14
N GLY A 144 -4.61 32.30 -12.70
CA GLY A 144 -4.25 32.57 -14.08
C GLY A 144 -3.97 34.05 -14.38
N HIS A 145 -3.88 34.91 -13.36
CA HIS A 145 -3.59 36.33 -13.54
C HIS A 145 -2.09 36.57 -13.62
N SER A 146 -1.66 37.40 -14.56
CA SER A 146 -0.26 37.67 -14.85
C SER A 146 0.09 39.15 -14.80
N ASN A 147 -0.90 40.04 -14.71
CA ASN A 147 -0.67 41.47 -14.67
C ASN A 147 -0.53 41.94 -13.22
N PHE A 148 0.71 42.15 -12.80
CA PHE A 148 1.05 42.60 -11.46
C PHE A 148 1.80 43.93 -11.51
N SER A 149 1.36 44.89 -10.71
CA SER A 149 2.04 46.16 -10.54
C SER A 149 2.50 46.36 -9.10
N GLU A 150 3.61 47.04 -8.98
CA GLU A 150 4.21 47.41 -7.71
C GLU A 150 3.38 48.52 -7.05
N SER A 151 2.92 48.30 -5.81
CA SER A 151 2.06 49.21 -5.06
C SER A 151 2.66 49.57 -3.69
N THR A 152 2.55 50.84 -3.30
CA THR A 152 3.09 51.36 -2.03
C THR A 152 2.19 51.07 -0.83
N GLU A 153 1.07 50.36 -1.01
CA GLU A 153 0.09 50.04 0.02
C GLU A 153 0.56 48.87 0.90
N GLU A 154 1.14 49.20 2.07
CA GLU A 154 1.53 48.18 3.05
C GLU A 154 0.29 47.44 3.61
N LYS A 155 0.21 46.14 3.34
CA LYS A 155 -0.79 45.27 3.95
C LYS A 155 -0.57 45.23 5.47
N LYS A 156 -1.54 45.75 6.23
CA LYS A 156 -1.51 45.78 7.71
C LYS A 156 -1.11 44.39 8.23
N PRO A 157 0.05 44.25 8.89
CA PRO A 157 0.50 42.95 9.38
C PRO A 157 -0.53 42.42 10.37
N LEU A 158 -0.97 41.17 10.16
CA LEU A 158 -1.89 40.47 11.07
C LEU A 158 -1.34 40.59 12.50
N THR A 159 -2.20 40.95 13.44
CA THR A 159 -1.80 41.14 14.85
C THR A 159 -1.19 39.85 15.38
N GLU A 160 -0.24 39.96 16.31
CA GLU A 160 0.49 38.79 16.83
C GLU A 160 -0.45 37.75 17.46
N GLU A 161 -1.57 38.22 18.02
CA GLU A 161 -2.61 37.38 18.60
C GLU A 161 -3.38 36.56 17.55
N GLU A 162 -3.78 37.17 16.43
CA GLU A 162 -4.51 36.48 15.34
C GLU A 162 -3.63 35.44 14.63
N LYS A 163 -2.32 35.71 14.50
CA LYS A 163 -1.37 34.72 13.95
C LYS A 163 -1.22 33.52 14.87
N LEU A 164 -1.19 33.75 16.19
CA LEU A 164 -1.09 32.67 17.17
C LEU A 164 -2.37 31.83 17.22
N GLN A 165 -3.55 32.44 17.06
CA GLN A 165 -4.82 31.71 16.96
C GLN A 165 -4.87 30.83 15.71
N LYS A 166 -4.49 31.36 14.54
CA LYS A 166 -4.43 30.56 13.30
C LYS A 166 -3.41 29.42 13.38
N LYS A 167 -2.27 29.63 14.06
CA LYS A 167 -1.30 28.55 14.30
C LYS A 167 -1.88 27.45 15.19
N ARG A 168 -2.54 27.81 16.30
CA ARG A 168 -3.21 26.85 17.19
C ARG A 168 -4.31 26.07 16.48
N GLU A 169 -5.11 26.73 15.67
CA GLU A 169 -6.16 26.08 14.86
C GLU A 169 -5.55 25.11 13.82
N LEU A 170 -4.46 25.51 13.15
CA LEU A 170 -3.75 24.63 12.21
C LEU A 170 -3.15 23.41 12.92
N GLU A 171 -2.46 23.61 14.05
CA GLU A 171 -1.85 22.56 14.85
C GLU A 171 -2.90 21.57 15.36
N GLU A 172 -4.05 22.07 15.82
CA GLU A 172 -5.17 21.23 16.24
C GLU A 172 -5.77 20.43 15.06
N LYS A 173 -5.93 21.06 13.90
CA LYS A 173 -6.43 20.39 12.69
C LYS A 173 -5.46 19.31 12.18
N ILE A 174 -4.16 19.55 12.26
CA ILE A 174 -3.13 18.55 11.94
C ILE A 174 -3.19 17.40 12.95
N ARG A 175 -3.32 17.71 14.24
CA ARG A 175 -3.45 16.70 15.31
C ARG A 175 -4.71 15.85 15.14
N GLN A 176 -5.84 16.45 14.78
CA GLN A 176 -7.09 15.74 14.49
C GLN A 176 -6.93 14.80 13.30
N ARG A 177 -6.39 15.28 12.17
CA ARG A 177 -6.15 14.44 10.99
C ARG A 177 -5.19 13.29 11.24
N ARG A 178 -4.18 13.48 12.11
CA ARG A 178 -3.26 12.38 12.51
C ARG A 178 -3.98 11.32 13.34
N LYS A 179 -4.79 11.73 14.32
CA LYS A 179 -5.57 10.80 15.15
C LYS A 179 -6.61 10.04 14.34
N GLU A 180 -7.26 10.71 13.40
CA GLU A 180 -8.22 10.09 12.49
C GLU A 180 -7.56 8.99 11.65
N ARG A 181 -6.41 9.30 11.05
CA ARG A 181 -5.62 8.31 10.29
C ARG A 181 -5.19 7.13 11.15
N GLU A 182 -4.70 7.38 12.36
CA GLU A 182 -4.27 6.31 13.28
C GLU A 182 -5.44 5.37 13.66
N LEU A 183 -6.63 5.92 13.89
CA LEU A 183 -7.84 5.13 14.16
C LEU A 183 -8.31 4.33 12.94
N GLU A 184 -8.18 4.90 11.75
CA GLU A 184 -8.51 4.22 10.49
C GLU A 184 -7.55 3.05 10.24
N GLU A 185 -6.24 3.27 10.39
CA GLU A 185 -5.22 2.22 10.30
C GLU A 185 -5.42 1.12 11.36
N GLU A 186 -5.78 1.49 12.60
CA GLU A 186 -6.10 0.51 13.67
C GLU A 186 -7.34 -0.32 13.31
N ASN A 187 -8.39 0.32 12.79
CA ASN A 187 -9.61 -0.38 12.39
C ASN A 187 -9.36 -1.30 11.19
N GLU A 188 -8.58 -0.87 10.21
CA GLU A 188 -8.22 -1.69 9.05
C GLU A 188 -7.36 -2.89 9.47
N ALA A 189 -6.39 -2.69 10.37
CA ALA A 189 -5.60 -3.78 10.94
C ALA A 189 -6.47 -4.78 11.70
N ARG A 190 -7.43 -4.29 12.50
CA ARG A 190 -8.41 -5.12 13.21
C ARG A 190 -9.32 -5.89 12.25
N GLU A 191 -9.72 -5.29 11.13
CA GLU A 191 -10.54 -5.94 10.12
C GLU A 191 -9.76 -7.03 9.36
N ARG A 192 -8.50 -6.75 8.98
CA ARG A 192 -7.61 -7.76 8.37
C ARG A 192 -7.44 -8.98 9.26
N GLU A 193 -7.20 -8.76 10.55
CA GLU A 193 -7.09 -9.84 11.54
C GLU A 193 -8.40 -10.65 11.66
N ARG A 194 -9.55 -9.96 11.72
CA ARG A 194 -10.87 -10.61 11.75
C ARG A 194 -11.12 -11.45 10.51
N LYS A 195 -10.82 -10.93 9.31
CA LYS A 195 -10.99 -11.66 8.04
C LYS A 195 -10.16 -12.93 8.00
N ARG A 196 -8.92 -12.92 8.50
CA ARG A 196 -8.10 -14.13 8.60
C ARG A 196 -8.75 -15.19 9.47
N ILE A 197 -9.26 -14.80 10.65
CA ILE A 197 -9.95 -15.72 11.57
C ILE A 197 -11.24 -16.23 10.93
N GLN A 198 -12.01 -15.35 10.29
CA GLN A 198 -13.25 -15.69 9.61
C GLN A 198 -13.03 -16.69 8.48
N MET A 199 -12.01 -16.49 7.63
CA MET A 199 -11.66 -17.43 6.57
C MET A 199 -11.30 -18.81 7.12
N GLY A 200 -10.57 -18.87 8.24
CA GLY A 200 -10.28 -20.14 8.92
C GLY A 200 -11.54 -20.85 9.45
N GLN A 201 -12.45 -20.09 10.05
CA GLN A 201 -13.74 -20.61 10.50
C GLN A 201 -14.63 -21.06 9.33
N GLU A 202 -14.65 -20.31 8.22
CA GLU A 202 -15.43 -20.63 7.04
C GLU A 202 -14.96 -21.95 6.38
N ILE A 203 -13.64 -22.18 6.32
CA ILE A 203 -13.08 -23.43 5.83
C ILE A 203 -13.49 -24.61 6.74
N ALA A 204 -13.40 -24.43 8.05
CA ALA A 204 -13.79 -25.46 9.02
C ALA A 204 -15.29 -25.78 8.93
N GLU A 205 -16.13 -24.75 8.81
CA GLU A 205 -17.58 -24.90 8.69
C GLU A 205 -17.96 -25.56 7.37
N ARG A 206 -17.35 -25.14 6.25
CA ARG A 206 -17.54 -25.78 4.94
C ARG A 206 -17.18 -27.27 4.96
N LYS A 207 -16.12 -27.64 5.69
CA LYS A 207 -15.73 -29.04 5.88
C LYS A 207 -16.76 -29.82 6.68
N ARG A 208 -17.32 -29.26 7.75
CA ARG A 208 -18.40 -29.89 8.53
C ARG A 208 -19.65 -30.10 7.68
N ILE A 209 -20.07 -29.08 6.93
CA ILE A 209 -21.23 -29.16 6.03
C ILE A 209 -21.03 -30.25 4.99
N MET A 210 -19.84 -30.36 4.39
CA MET A 210 -19.53 -31.42 3.42
C MET A 210 -19.65 -32.81 4.05
N GLN A 211 -19.09 -33.01 5.24
CA GLN A 211 -19.18 -34.28 5.97
C GLN A 211 -20.63 -34.62 6.36
N GLU A 212 -21.41 -33.64 6.80
CA GLU A 212 -22.84 -33.83 7.10
C GLU A 212 -23.65 -34.18 5.85
N GLN A 213 -23.37 -33.56 4.71
CA GLN A 213 -24.01 -33.89 3.43
C GLN A 213 -23.69 -35.32 3.00
N GLU A 214 -22.44 -35.76 3.13
CA GLU A 214 -22.03 -37.12 2.84
C GLU A 214 -22.73 -38.13 3.76
N MET A 215 -22.72 -37.89 5.07
CA MET A 215 -23.42 -38.73 6.05
C MET A 215 -24.93 -38.76 5.80
N LYS A 216 -25.52 -37.63 5.41
CA LYS A 216 -26.94 -37.54 5.05
C LYS A 216 -27.25 -38.36 3.81
N ARG A 217 -26.40 -38.31 2.78
CA ARG A 217 -26.55 -39.11 1.56
C ARG A 217 -26.50 -40.60 1.86
N ILE A 218 -25.54 -41.06 2.65
CA ILE A 218 -25.41 -42.46 3.08
C ILE A 218 -26.65 -42.89 3.89
N ALA A 219 -27.14 -42.04 4.80
CA ALA A 219 -28.32 -42.33 5.60
C ALA A 219 -29.60 -42.40 4.76
N GLU A 220 -29.74 -41.56 3.73
CA GLU A 220 -30.87 -41.56 2.81
C GLU A 220 -30.87 -42.80 1.91
N GLU A 221 -29.71 -43.18 1.37
CA GLU A 221 -29.54 -44.40 0.58
C GLU A 221 -29.92 -45.63 1.41
N ARG A 222 -29.41 -45.75 2.64
CA ARG A 222 -29.77 -46.83 3.56
C ARG A 222 -31.25 -46.86 3.91
N LYS A 223 -31.92 -45.69 3.96
CA LYS A 223 -33.39 -45.63 4.18
C LYS A 223 -34.15 -46.07 2.94
N ARG A 224 -33.69 -45.68 1.76
CA ARG A 224 -34.28 -46.05 0.47
C ARG A 224 -34.20 -47.54 0.23
N GLU A 225 -33.02 -48.15 0.41
CA GLU A 225 -32.83 -49.60 0.33
C GLU A 225 -33.78 -50.33 1.29
N LYS A 226 -33.88 -49.89 2.55
CA LYS A 226 -34.83 -50.47 3.52
C LYS A 226 -36.30 -50.36 3.09
N MET A 227 -36.68 -49.28 2.40
CA MET A 227 -38.05 -49.11 1.89
C MET A 227 -38.30 -49.97 0.66
N GLU A 228 -37.35 -50.03 -0.26
CA GLU A 228 -37.40 -50.88 -1.46
C GLU A 228 -37.47 -52.37 -1.08
N ASP A 229 -36.68 -52.81 -0.09
CA ASP A 229 -36.74 -54.16 0.48
C ASP A 229 -38.11 -54.47 1.09
N LYS A 230 -38.68 -53.52 1.86
CA LYS A 230 -40.02 -53.70 2.43
C LYS A 230 -41.08 -53.82 1.34
N ILE A 231 -41.01 -52.97 0.32
CA ILE A 231 -41.92 -53.01 -0.82
C ILE A 231 -41.77 -54.32 -1.60
N ALA A 232 -40.53 -54.79 -1.83
CA ALA A 232 -40.27 -56.05 -2.50
C ALA A 232 -40.83 -57.24 -1.71
N ARG A 233 -40.62 -57.26 -0.39
CA ARG A 233 -41.19 -58.27 0.52
C ARG A 233 -42.72 -58.24 0.49
N GLN A 234 -43.32 -57.06 0.49
CA GLN A 234 -44.77 -56.91 0.41
C GLN A 234 -45.30 -57.42 -0.94
N LYS A 235 -44.68 -57.06 -2.07
CA LYS A 235 -45.05 -57.57 -3.40
C LYS A 235 -45.01 -59.09 -3.50
N VAL A 236 -44.00 -59.74 -2.91
CA VAL A 236 -43.93 -61.20 -2.87
C VAL A 236 -45.06 -61.79 -2.01
N LYS A 237 -45.34 -61.16 -0.86
CA LYS A 237 -46.45 -61.57 0.00
C LYS A 237 -47.80 -61.50 -0.73
N ASP A 238 -48.05 -60.40 -1.44
CA ASP A 238 -49.29 -60.18 -2.19
C ASP A 238 -49.42 -61.13 -3.42
N GLN A 239 -48.33 -61.75 -3.89
CA GLN A 239 -48.36 -62.77 -4.96
C GLN A 239 -48.65 -64.19 -4.46
N ILE A 240 -48.53 -64.44 -3.16
CA ILE A 240 -48.72 -65.75 -2.54
C ILE A 240 -50.13 -65.89 -1.94
N GLU A 241 -50.75 -64.78 -1.57
CA GLU A 241 -52.13 -64.68 -1.04
C GLU A 241 -53.18 -64.66 -2.17
#